data_AF-A0A061NPN2-F1
#
_entry.id   AF-A0A061NPN2-F1
#
_cell.length_a   1.000
_cell.length_b   1.000
_cell.length_c   1.000
_cell.angle_alpha   90.00
_cell.angle_beta   90.00
_cell.angle_gamma   90.00
#
_symmetry.space_group_name_H-M   'P 1'
#
loop_
_entity.id
_entity.type
_entity.pdbx_description
1 polymer ?
#
loop_
_entity_poly.entity_id
_entity_poly.type
_entity_poly.pdbx_seq_one_letter_code
_entity_poly.pdbx_strand_id
1 'polypeptide(L)'
;MLALYAAEWLGLEPAFFAGLTAAFAIQPSIYKTYQTILEQLQANVIGAILAIVFGLAFGHEPFVIGVVVMLAIAIIMKMNLESTTIPVTLVTIIIIMGSAPNDEYVLYSLSRFGLIMVGVFSAFLINLLFIPPKYEEKLYKKVSSMAENTSRWIRLTTRHDTNIQSRRKDLEASKEELVEMDQMYLLYKEERSYFQKNKFNKARKLVLFREMISVNKEQIGILSYLDDRENAYHHLPEQMQRLIQQQLDHLTNYHERILMRYDGKVNTQMTETMAEEVDEGNISLTDSFMDSYDYKEVSRDEWLSLLPIVSHIVEYNQRLEHLDRLVESFFSYHNPDDN
;
A
#
# COMPACT_ATOMS: atom_id res chain seq x y z
N MET A 1 -21.64 -15.38 -11.23
CA MET A 1 -21.94 -15.32 -12.67
C MET A 1 -21.10 -16.31 -13.46
N LEU A 2 -19.77 -16.16 -13.50
CA LEU A 2 -18.88 -17.08 -14.23
C LEU A 2 -19.10 -18.56 -13.88
N ALA A 3 -19.15 -18.91 -12.58
CA ALA A 3 -19.41 -20.27 -12.12
C ALA A 3 -20.79 -20.83 -12.50
N LEU A 4 -21.82 -19.98 -12.56
CA LEU A 4 -23.19 -20.38 -12.89
C LEU A 4 -23.30 -20.75 -14.37
N TYR A 5 -22.82 -19.86 -15.24
CA TYR A 5 -22.81 -20.09 -16.68
C TYR A 5 -21.92 -21.28 -17.07
N ALA A 6 -20.77 -21.46 -16.40
CA ALA A 6 -19.91 -22.62 -16.62
C ALA A 6 -20.60 -23.94 -16.25
N ALA A 7 -21.35 -23.97 -15.14
CA ALA A 7 -22.11 -25.14 -14.72
C ALA A 7 -23.27 -25.46 -15.68
N GLU A 8 -24.03 -24.45 -16.11
CA GLU A 8 -25.10 -24.60 -17.10
C GLU A 8 -24.57 -25.13 -18.43
N TRP A 9 -23.44 -24.60 -18.91
CA TRP A 9 -22.84 -25.04 -20.17
C TRP A 9 -22.34 -26.49 -20.14
N LEU A 10 -21.89 -26.96 -18.97
CA LEU A 10 -21.50 -28.36 -18.75
C LEU A 10 -22.70 -29.28 -18.46
N GLY A 11 -23.93 -28.76 -18.46
CA GLY A 11 -25.14 -29.52 -18.18
C GLY A 11 -25.26 -29.98 -16.73
N LEU A 12 -24.59 -29.28 -15.80
CA LEU A 12 -24.58 -29.62 -14.38
C LEU A 12 -25.67 -28.84 -13.63
N GLU A 13 -26.69 -29.54 -13.13
CA GLU A 13 -27.81 -28.93 -12.42
C GLU A 13 -27.92 -29.37 -10.95
N PRO A 14 -28.35 -28.50 -10.03
CA PRO A 14 -28.57 -27.06 -10.19
C PRO A 14 -27.27 -26.24 -10.17
N ALA A 15 -27.13 -25.30 -11.12
CA ALA A 15 -25.95 -24.45 -11.26
C ALA A 15 -25.65 -23.57 -10.03
N PHE A 16 -26.67 -23.25 -9.21
CA PHE A 16 -26.50 -22.44 -8.00
C PHE A 16 -25.43 -22.97 -7.03
N PHE A 17 -25.24 -24.29 -6.94
CA PHE A 17 -24.20 -24.88 -6.09
C PHE A 17 -22.78 -24.50 -6.51
N ALA A 18 -22.52 -24.36 -7.81
CA ALA A 18 -21.25 -23.86 -8.32
C ALA A 18 -21.05 -22.39 -7.94
N GLY A 19 -22.12 -21.59 -7.98
CA GLY A 19 -22.10 -20.18 -7.54
C GLY A 19 -21.80 -20.03 -6.05
N LEU A 20 -22.48 -20.81 -5.20
CA LEU A 20 -22.25 -20.83 -3.75
C LEU A 20 -20.81 -21.21 -3.42
N THR A 21 -20.31 -22.26 -4.08
CA THR A 21 -18.93 -22.72 -3.93
C THR A 21 -17.93 -21.64 -4.33
N ALA A 22 -18.14 -20.98 -5.46
CA ALA A 22 -17.26 -19.91 -5.92
C ALA A 22 -17.21 -18.75 -4.91
N ALA A 23 -18.34 -18.39 -4.28
CA ALA A 23 -18.38 -17.34 -3.27
C ALA A 23 -17.51 -17.66 -2.04
N PHE A 24 -17.50 -18.92 -1.60
CA PHE A 24 -16.65 -19.36 -0.48
C PHE A 24 -15.19 -19.59 -0.89
N ALA A 25 -14.94 -19.90 -2.16
CA ALA A 25 -13.59 -20.17 -2.68
C ALA A 25 -12.82 -18.91 -3.08
N ILE A 26 -13.50 -17.77 -3.28
CA ILE A 26 -12.85 -16.48 -3.56
C ILE A 26 -11.95 -16.11 -2.38
N GLN A 27 -10.72 -15.71 -2.70
CA GLN A 27 -9.72 -15.30 -1.73
C GLN A 27 -9.25 -13.89 -2.05
N PRO A 28 -8.90 -13.08 -1.04
CA PRO A 28 -8.44 -11.71 -1.25
C PRO A 28 -7.05 -11.61 -1.93
N SER A 29 -6.34 -12.72 -2.12
CA SER A 29 -4.95 -12.71 -2.62
C SER A 29 -4.71 -13.74 -3.73
N ILE A 30 -4.17 -13.27 -4.86
CA ILE A 30 -3.84 -14.11 -6.03
C ILE A 30 -2.81 -15.17 -5.70
N TYR A 31 -1.76 -14.81 -4.97
CA TYR A 31 -0.68 -15.76 -4.67
C TYR A 31 -1.16 -16.89 -3.75
N LYS A 32 -1.93 -16.56 -2.72
CA LYS A 32 -2.63 -17.58 -1.92
C LYS A 32 -3.58 -18.38 -2.79
N THR A 33 -4.23 -17.79 -3.79
CA THR A 33 -5.12 -18.55 -4.68
C THR A 33 -4.37 -19.67 -5.42
N TYR A 34 -3.12 -19.47 -5.85
CA TYR A 34 -2.32 -20.52 -6.50
C TYR A 34 -1.93 -21.68 -5.59
N GLN A 35 -1.55 -21.40 -4.34
CA GLN A 35 -1.25 -22.46 -3.39
C GLN A 35 -2.55 -23.14 -2.94
N THR A 36 -3.56 -22.33 -2.60
CA THR A 36 -4.81 -22.81 -2.03
C THR A 36 -5.69 -23.53 -3.05
N ILE A 37 -5.54 -23.31 -4.37
CA ILE A 37 -6.33 -24.12 -5.34
C ILE A 37 -5.95 -25.59 -5.23
N LEU A 38 -4.67 -25.93 -5.13
CA LEU A 38 -4.24 -27.33 -4.97
C LEU A 38 -4.74 -27.92 -3.65
N GLU A 39 -4.68 -27.13 -2.57
CA GLU A 39 -5.18 -27.53 -1.26
C GLU A 39 -6.71 -27.66 -1.24
N GLN A 40 -7.45 -26.78 -1.92
CA GLN A 40 -8.90 -26.87 -2.09
C GLN A 40 -9.29 -28.09 -2.92
N LEU A 41 -8.54 -28.41 -3.98
CA LEU A 41 -8.75 -29.62 -4.76
C LEU A 41 -8.58 -30.86 -3.86
N GLN A 42 -7.50 -30.93 -3.09
CA GLN A 42 -7.25 -32.04 -2.17
C GLN A 42 -8.32 -32.16 -1.08
N ALA A 43 -8.66 -31.06 -0.40
CA ALA A 43 -9.65 -31.05 0.67
C ALA A 43 -11.04 -31.47 0.16
N ASN A 44 -11.46 -30.94 -1.00
CA ASN A 44 -12.75 -31.30 -1.60
C ASN A 44 -12.79 -32.74 -2.12
N VAL A 45 -11.68 -33.26 -2.66
CA VAL A 45 -11.56 -34.69 -3.02
C VAL A 45 -11.73 -35.57 -1.78
N ILE A 46 -11.07 -35.22 -0.67
CA ILE A 46 -11.22 -35.95 0.60
C ILE A 46 -12.67 -35.91 1.09
N GLY A 47 -13.28 -34.73 1.10
CA GLY A 47 -14.68 -34.57 1.49
C GLY A 47 -15.64 -35.39 0.62
N ALA A 48 -15.45 -35.37 -0.70
CA ALA A 48 -16.25 -36.14 -1.63
C ALA A 48 -16.09 -37.65 -1.45
N ILE A 49 -14.86 -38.15 -1.27
CA ILE A 49 -14.60 -39.57 -1.01
C ILE A 49 -15.28 -40.01 0.30
N LEU A 50 -15.12 -39.23 1.38
CA LEU A 50 -15.74 -39.54 2.66
C LEU A 50 -17.27 -39.53 2.57
N ALA A 51 -17.83 -38.52 1.89
CA ALA A 51 -19.27 -38.43 1.65
C ALA A 51 -19.79 -39.65 0.88
N ILE A 52 -19.10 -40.07 -0.19
CA ILE A 52 -19.50 -41.22 -1.01
C ILE A 52 -19.44 -42.51 -0.17
N VAL A 53 -18.34 -42.76 0.53
CA VAL A 53 -18.13 -43.99 1.30
C VAL A 53 -19.14 -44.10 2.44
N PHE A 54 -19.31 -43.04 3.23
CA PHE A 54 -20.25 -43.05 4.35
C PHE A 54 -21.71 -43.00 3.90
N GLY A 55 -22.01 -42.30 2.81
CA GLY A 55 -23.34 -42.29 2.21
C GLY A 55 -23.78 -43.68 1.77
N LEU A 56 -22.89 -44.46 1.15
CA LEU A 56 -23.16 -45.85 0.76
C LEU A 56 -23.26 -46.80 1.96
N ALA A 57 -22.44 -46.60 3.00
CA ALA A 57 -22.35 -47.52 4.14
C ALA A 57 -23.42 -47.29 5.21
N PHE A 58 -23.78 -46.03 5.47
CA PHE A 58 -24.63 -45.63 6.61
C PHE A 58 -25.85 -44.78 6.21
N GLY A 59 -25.97 -44.41 4.93
CA GLY A 59 -27.07 -43.58 4.43
C GLY A 59 -26.87 -42.08 4.64
N HIS A 60 -27.97 -41.33 4.60
CA HIS A 60 -28.00 -39.86 4.50
C HIS A 60 -28.56 -39.17 5.75
N GLU A 61 -28.62 -39.87 6.88
CA GLU A 61 -29.14 -39.31 8.13
C GLU A 61 -28.31 -38.10 8.59
N PRO A 62 -28.93 -37.02 9.09
CA PRO A 62 -28.22 -35.80 9.51
C PRO A 62 -27.09 -36.06 10.50
N PHE A 63 -27.26 -37.06 11.37
CA PHE A 63 -26.22 -37.48 12.31
C PHE A 63 -24.96 -37.99 11.60
N VAL A 64 -25.12 -38.82 10.55
CA VAL A 64 -24.00 -39.37 9.77
C VAL A 64 -23.26 -38.24 9.05
N ILE A 65 -23.99 -37.29 8.46
CA ILE A 65 -23.40 -36.11 7.80
C ILE A 65 -22.52 -35.33 8.78
N GLY A 66 -23.00 -35.10 10.01
CA GLY A 66 -22.24 -34.44 11.06
C GLY A 66 -20.93 -35.16 11.42
N VAL A 67 -20.97 -36.49 11.51
CA VAL A 67 -19.78 -37.32 11.75
C VAL A 67 -18.79 -37.20 10.59
N VAL A 68 -19.25 -37.28 9.35
CA VAL A 68 -18.40 -37.14 8.15
C VAL A 68 -17.74 -35.76 8.10
N VAL A 69 -18.47 -34.71 8.43
CA VAL A 69 -17.96 -33.34 8.55
C VAL A 69 -16.84 -33.25 9.59
N MET A 70 -17.06 -33.79 10.81
CA MET A 70 -16.04 -33.77 11.86
C MET A 70 -14.77 -34.53 11.44
N LEU A 71 -14.94 -35.69 10.80
CA LEU A 71 -13.82 -36.49 10.28
C LEU A 71 -13.06 -35.74 9.18
N ALA A 72 -13.75 -35.09 8.25
CA ALA A 72 -13.12 -34.31 7.18
C ALA A 72 -12.30 -33.16 7.76
N ILE A 73 -12.83 -32.40 8.73
CA ILE A 73 -12.09 -31.33 9.41
C ILE A 73 -10.83 -31.89 10.07
N ALA A 74 -10.94 -33.01 10.80
CA ALA A 74 -9.80 -33.64 11.46
C ALA A 74 -8.71 -34.06 10.47
N ILE A 75 -9.11 -34.62 9.30
CA ILE A 75 -8.16 -35.03 8.25
C ILE A 75 -7.49 -33.82 7.59
N ILE A 76 -8.26 -32.79 7.23
CA ILE A 76 -7.75 -31.54 6.63
C ILE A 76 -6.71 -30.90 7.57
N MET A 77 -7.03 -30.80 8.86
CA MET A 77 -6.11 -30.28 9.87
C MET A 77 -4.86 -31.15 10.01
N LYS A 78 -5.00 -32.48 10.02
CA LYS A 78 -3.86 -33.40 10.10
C LYS A 78 -2.94 -33.31 8.87
N MET A 79 -3.49 -33.00 7.70
CA MET A 79 -2.73 -32.79 6.47
C MET A 79 -2.11 -31.39 6.35
N ASN A 80 -2.30 -30.52 7.35
CA ASN A 80 -1.85 -29.13 7.35
C ASN A 80 -2.32 -28.32 6.13
N LEU A 81 -3.49 -28.63 5.59
CA LEU A 81 -4.10 -27.83 4.52
C LEU A 81 -4.59 -26.49 5.09
N GLU A 82 -4.61 -25.43 4.27
CA GLU A 82 -5.10 -24.10 4.68
C GLU A 82 -6.53 -24.19 5.23
N SER A 83 -6.78 -23.52 6.35
CA SER A 83 -8.09 -23.53 7.03
C SER A 83 -9.20 -22.92 6.17
N THR A 84 -8.83 -22.13 5.16
CA THR A 84 -9.75 -21.56 4.17
C THR A 84 -10.41 -22.60 3.27
N THR A 85 -9.89 -23.83 3.22
CA THR A 85 -10.47 -24.95 2.47
C THR A 85 -11.70 -25.55 3.16
N ILE A 86 -11.78 -25.45 4.49
CA ILE A 86 -12.80 -26.12 5.31
C ILE A 86 -14.23 -25.75 4.89
N PRO A 87 -14.63 -24.46 4.77
CA PRO A 87 -16.01 -24.11 4.41
C PRO A 87 -16.48 -24.74 3.09
N VAL A 88 -15.60 -24.75 2.09
CA VAL A 88 -15.92 -25.33 0.76
C VAL A 88 -16.08 -26.85 0.85
N THR A 89 -15.23 -27.52 1.63
CA THR A 89 -15.34 -28.97 1.84
C THR A 89 -16.60 -29.36 2.61
N LEU A 90 -17.01 -28.55 3.59
CA LEU A 90 -18.29 -28.76 4.29
C LEU A 90 -19.48 -28.67 3.34
N VAL A 91 -19.51 -27.63 2.50
CA VAL A 91 -20.52 -27.45 1.46
C VAL A 91 -20.54 -28.67 0.52
N THR A 92 -19.37 -29.17 0.12
CA THR A 92 -19.24 -30.38 -0.71
C THR A 92 -19.89 -31.60 -0.07
N ILE A 93 -19.57 -31.89 1.20
CA ILE A 93 -20.12 -33.05 1.93
C ILE A 93 -21.64 -32.93 2.06
N ILE A 94 -22.13 -31.75 2.45
CA ILE A 94 -23.56 -31.51 2.67
C ILE A 94 -24.33 -31.67 1.36
N ILE A 95 -23.80 -31.17 0.24
CA ILE A 95 -24.47 -31.28 -1.07
C ILE A 95 -24.49 -32.72 -1.57
N ILE A 96 -23.37 -33.46 -1.40
CA ILE A 96 -23.27 -34.86 -1.84
C ILE A 96 -24.19 -35.76 -1.01
N MET A 97 -24.24 -35.59 0.32
CA MET A 97 -25.01 -36.47 1.20
C MET A 97 -26.47 -36.01 1.41
N GLY A 98 -26.76 -34.71 1.35
CA GLY A 98 -28.03 -34.16 1.83
C GLY A 98 -29.22 -34.27 0.87
N SER A 99 -29.04 -34.71 -0.37
CA SER A 99 -30.13 -34.73 -1.37
C SER A 99 -29.99 -35.85 -2.40
N ALA A 100 -29.38 -36.97 -2.02
CA ALA A 100 -29.05 -38.00 -2.99
C ALA A 100 -30.16 -39.06 -3.09
N PRO A 101 -30.57 -39.44 -4.32
CA PRO A 101 -31.40 -40.62 -4.54
C PRO A 101 -30.61 -41.89 -4.18
N ASN A 102 -31.29 -42.91 -3.64
CA ASN A 102 -30.66 -44.20 -3.31
C ASN A 102 -30.17 -44.93 -4.57
N ASP A 103 -30.93 -44.84 -5.66
CA ASP A 103 -30.54 -45.38 -6.95
C ASP A 103 -29.59 -44.39 -7.65
N GLU A 104 -28.45 -44.87 -8.11
CA GLU A 104 -27.39 -44.08 -8.78
C GLU A 104 -26.63 -43.05 -7.90
N TYR A 105 -26.59 -43.27 -6.59
CA TYR A 105 -25.89 -42.40 -5.62
C TYR A 105 -24.46 -41.99 -6.05
N VAL A 106 -23.68 -42.91 -6.63
CA VAL A 106 -22.31 -42.64 -7.07
C VAL A 106 -22.28 -41.64 -8.23
N LEU A 107 -23.16 -41.80 -9.23
CA LEU A 107 -23.23 -40.90 -10.39
C LEU A 107 -23.69 -39.51 -9.96
N TYR A 108 -24.68 -39.46 -9.06
CA TYR A 108 -25.12 -38.22 -8.43
C TYR A 108 -23.99 -37.51 -7.68
N SER A 109 -23.21 -38.26 -6.89
CA SER A 109 -22.11 -37.71 -6.10
C SER A 109 -21.00 -37.14 -6.99
N LEU A 110 -20.70 -37.81 -8.11
CA LEU A 110 -19.71 -37.35 -9.09
C LEU A 110 -20.16 -36.06 -9.79
N SER A 111 -21.45 -35.95 -10.16
CA SER A 111 -21.98 -34.72 -10.77
C SER A 111 -21.96 -33.55 -9.78
N ARG A 112 -22.28 -33.80 -8.50
CA ARG A 112 -22.15 -32.82 -7.42
C ARG A 112 -20.71 -32.38 -7.20
N PHE A 113 -19.78 -33.33 -7.15
CA PHE A 113 -18.37 -32.99 -7.06
C PHE A 113 -17.92 -32.12 -8.26
N GLY A 114 -18.37 -32.44 -9.47
CA GLY A 114 -18.13 -31.62 -10.66
C GLY A 114 -18.60 -30.17 -10.50
N LEU A 115 -19.79 -29.94 -9.94
CA LEU A 115 -20.32 -28.59 -9.65
C LEU A 115 -19.41 -27.80 -8.71
N ILE A 116 -18.96 -28.43 -7.63
CA ILE A 116 -18.04 -27.80 -6.66
C ILE A 116 -16.75 -27.41 -7.38
N MET A 117 -16.18 -28.33 -8.17
CA MET A 117 -14.93 -28.11 -8.89
C MET A 117 -15.05 -26.94 -9.86
N VAL A 118 -16.14 -26.86 -10.62
CA VAL A 118 -16.43 -25.70 -11.49
C VAL A 118 -16.48 -24.40 -10.69
N GLY A 119 -17.08 -24.42 -9.49
CA GLY A 119 -17.08 -23.28 -8.57
C GLY A 119 -15.69 -22.86 -8.12
N VAL A 120 -14.86 -23.81 -7.67
CA VAL A 120 -13.47 -23.58 -7.23
C VAL A 120 -12.63 -23.02 -8.38
N PHE A 121 -12.70 -23.61 -9.57
CA PHE A 121 -11.98 -23.13 -10.75
C PHE A 121 -12.44 -21.74 -11.20
N SER A 122 -13.74 -21.45 -11.12
CA SER A 122 -14.27 -20.14 -11.47
C SER A 122 -13.81 -19.05 -10.49
N ALA A 123 -13.79 -19.34 -9.19
CA ALA A 123 -13.24 -18.44 -8.18
C ALA A 123 -11.75 -18.18 -8.41
N PHE A 124 -11.00 -19.23 -8.76
CA PHE A 124 -9.58 -19.10 -9.10
C PHE A 124 -9.35 -18.17 -10.31
N LEU A 125 -10.10 -18.37 -11.39
CA LEU A 125 -10.03 -17.51 -12.57
C LEU A 125 -10.34 -16.05 -12.26
N ILE A 126 -11.37 -15.80 -11.44
CA ILE A 126 -11.71 -14.44 -10.99
C ILE A 126 -10.58 -13.84 -10.16
N ASN A 127 -10.04 -14.56 -9.17
CA ASN A 127 -8.93 -14.03 -8.38
C ASN A 127 -7.72 -13.72 -9.26
N LEU A 128 -7.45 -14.53 -10.30
CA LEU A 128 -6.37 -14.25 -11.25
C LEU A 128 -6.61 -12.98 -12.07
N LEU A 129 -7.85 -12.73 -12.49
CA LEU A 129 -8.22 -11.57 -13.31
C LEU A 129 -8.30 -10.26 -12.50
N PHE A 130 -8.73 -10.31 -11.24
CA PHE A 130 -8.85 -9.14 -10.38
C PHE A 130 -7.55 -8.92 -9.57
N ILE A 131 -6.64 -8.16 -10.17
CA ILE A 131 -5.33 -7.75 -9.62
C ILE A 131 -5.49 -7.00 -8.28
N PRO A 132 -4.73 -7.33 -7.22
CA PRO A 132 -4.79 -6.61 -5.95
C PRO A 132 -4.40 -5.13 -6.14
N PRO A 133 -5.03 -4.21 -5.40
CA PRO A 133 -4.76 -2.78 -5.52
C PRO A 133 -3.28 -2.47 -5.27
N LYS A 134 -2.63 -1.81 -6.23
CA LYS A 134 -1.22 -1.40 -6.13
C LYS A 134 -1.04 -0.20 -5.19
N TYR A 135 -1.19 -0.41 -3.88
CA TYR A 135 -1.05 0.65 -2.87
C TYR A 135 0.32 1.32 -2.92
N GLU A 136 1.38 0.55 -3.13
CA GLU A 136 2.75 1.06 -3.26
C GLU A 136 2.88 2.11 -4.38
N GLU A 137 2.47 1.75 -5.60
CA GLU A 137 2.58 2.63 -6.78
C GLU A 137 1.71 3.90 -6.61
N LYS A 138 0.52 3.73 -6.03
CA LYS A 138 -0.39 4.86 -5.75
C LYS A 138 0.18 5.80 -4.70
N LEU A 139 0.75 5.26 -3.62
CA LEU A 139 1.34 6.04 -2.54
C LEU A 139 2.55 6.84 -3.04
N TYR A 140 3.43 6.20 -3.82
CA TYR A 140 4.57 6.87 -4.43
C TYR A 140 4.14 8.02 -5.36
N LYS A 141 3.15 7.79 -6.23
CA LYS A 141 2.63 8.83 -7.12
C LYS A 141 2.07 10.03 -6.34
N LYS A 142 1.34 9.79 -5.26
CA LYS A 142 0.84 10.87 -4.38
C LYS A 142 1.99 11.63 -3.71
N VAL A 143 2.98 10.92 -3.15
CA VAL A 143 4.19 11.54 -2.56
C VAL A 143 4.87 12.45 -3.57
N SER A 144 5.17 11.94 -4.76
CA SER A 144 5.93 12.66 -5.77
C SER A 144 5.15 13.84 -6.34
N SER A 145 3.84 13.68 -6.60
CA SER A 145 3.01 14.77 -7.10
C SER A 145 2.85 15.89 -6.07
N MET A 146 2.72 15.54 -4.78
CA MET A 146 2.68 16.52 -3.70
C MET A 146 3.98 17.32 -3.66
N ALA A 147 5.12 16.63 -3.60
CA ALA A 147 6.44 17.25 -3.54
C ALA A 147 6.65 18.23 -4.70
N GLU A 148 6.28 17.83 -5.93
CA GLU A 148 6.39 18.69 -7.12
C GLU A 148 5.49 19.92 -7.02
N ASN A 149 4.22 19.73 -6.67
CA ASN A 149 3.24 20.82 -6.57
C ASN A 149 3.62 21.80 -5.45
N THR A 150 3.99 21.32 -4.26
CA THR A 150 4.41 22.17 -3.15
C THR A 150 5.72 22.88 -3.47
N SER A 151 6.69 22.23 -4.13
CA SER A 151 7.93 22.89 -4.60
C SER A 151 7.62 24.04 -5.57
N ARG A 152 6.70 23.82 -6.51
CA ARG A 152 6.25 24.85 -7.46
C ARG A 152 5.64 26.05 -6.73
N TRP A 153 4.77 25.80 -5.75
CA TRP A 153 4.15 26.86 -4.96
C TRP A 153 5.12 27.61 -4.07
N ILE A 154 6.08 26.93 -3.43
CA ILE A 154 7.15 27.57 -2.67
C ILE A 154 7.92 28.54 -3.58
N ARG A 155 8.40 28.06 -4.74
CA ARG A 155 9.18 28.89 -5.69
C ARG A 155 8.43 30.11 -6.20
N LEU A 156 7.14 29.97 -6.50
CA LEU A 156 6.31 31.10 -6.94
C LEU A 156 6.08 32.09 -5.80
N THR A 157 5.84 31.60 -4.57
CA THR A 157 5.54 32.44 -3.40
C THR A 157 6.76 33.24 -2.97
N THR A 158 7.94 32.61 -2.93
CA THR A 158 9.19 33.29 -2.57
C THR A 158 9.60 34.37 -3.57
N ARG A 159 9.09 34.32 -4.82
CA ARG A 159 9.36 35.27 -5.91
C ARG A 159 8.23 36.27 -6.16
N HIS A 160 7.22 36.29 -5.28
CA HIS A 160 6.07 37.21 -5.35
C HIS A 160 5.21 37.06 -6.62
N ASP A 161 5.33 35.93 -7.32
CA ASP A 161 4.63 35.62 -8.58
C ASP A 161 3.43 34.70 -8.33
N THR A 162 2.49 35.08 -7.44
CA THR A 162 1.34 34.21 -7.10
C THR A 162 -0.02 34.88 -7.09
N ASN A 163 -1.03 34.13 -7.53
CA ASN A 163 -2.43 34.39 -7.22
C ASN A 163 -2.76 33.78 -5.86
N ILE A 164 -2.95 34.63 -4.84
CA ILE A 164 -3.22 34.23 -3.45
C ILE A 164 -4.41 33.27 -3.33
N GLN A 165 -5.49 33.47 -4.11
CA GLN A 165 -6.67 32.60 -4.05
C GLN A 165 -6.36 31.20 -4.58
N SER A 166 -5.60 31.11 -5.67
CA SER A 166 -5.18 29.83 -6.24
C SER A 166 -4.22 29.09 -5.31
N ARG A 167 -3.25 29.81 -4.73
CA ARG A 167 -2.28 29.27 -3.77
C ARG A 167 -2.98 28.66 -2.56
N ARG A 168 -3.90 29.40 -1.94
CA ARG A 168 -4.67 28.94 -0.77
C ARG A 168 -5.51 27.72 -1.07
N LYS A 169 -6.20 27.71 -2.22
CA LYS A 169 -7.00 26.55 -2.63
C LYS A 169 -6.14 25.29 -2.77
N ASP A 170 -5.00 25.40 -3.44
CA ASP A 170 -4.10 24.26 -3.66
C ASP A 170 -3.38 23.83 -2.37
N LEU A 171 -3.07 24.76 -1.47
CA LEU A 171 -2.52 24.45 -0.14
C LEU A 171 -3.52 23.67 0.71
N GLU A 172 -4.79 24.08 0.75
CA GLU A 172 -5.82 23.32 1.46
C GLU A 172 -6.04 21.94 0.85
N ALA A 173 -6.08 21.83 -0.48
CA ALA A 173 -6.14 20.54 -1.16
C ALA A 173 -4.91 19.65 -0.83
N SER A 174 -3.72 20.24 -0.71
CA SER A 174 -2.50 19.53 -0.33
C SER A 174 -2.58 19.03 1.13
N LYS A 175 -3.16 19.80 2.05
CA LYS A 175 -3.40 19.36 3.43
C LYS A 175 -4.37 18.18 3.50
N GLU A 176 -5.44 18.21 2.70
CA GLU A 176 -6.39 17.09 2.60
C GLU A 176 -5.73 15.83 2.01
N GLU A 177 -4.97 15.99 0.92
CA GLU A 177 -4.27 14.88 0.28
C GLU A 177 -3.21 14.25 1.20
N LEU A 178 -2.58 15.03 2.08
CA LEU A 178 -1.66 14.52 3.10
C LEU A 178 -2.36 13.57 4.08
N VAL A 179 -3.61 13.86 4.48
CA VAL A 179 -4.42 12.96 5.31
C VAL A 179 -4.76 11.67 4.55
N GLU A 180 -5.13 11.78 3.27
CA GLU A 180 -5.35 10.60 2.42
C GLU A 180 -4.09 9.73 2.27
N MET A 181 -2.92 10.37 2.17
CA MET A 181 -1.64 9.66 2.09
C MET A 181 -1.33 8.90 3.37
N ASP A 182 -1.58 9.49 4.55
CA ASP A 182 -1.43 8.79 5.83
C ASP A 182 -2.38 7.58 5.92
N GLN A 183 -3.63 7.70 5.45
CA GLN A 183 -4.56 6.57 5.37
C GLN A 183 -4.08 5.49 4.41
N MET A 184 -3.61 5.86 3.22
CA MET A 184 -3.08 4.93 2.23
C MET A 184 -1.81 4.23 2.74
N TYR A 185 -0.97 4.94 3.50
CA TYR A 185 0.18 4.36 4.19
C TYR A 185 -0.24 3.29 5.20
N LEU A 186 -1.30 3.53 5.98
CA LEU A 186 -1.83 2.52 6.91
C LEU A 186 -2.35 1.29 6.15
N LEU A 187 -3.08 1.47 5.05
CA LEU A 187 -3.54 0.35 4.21
C LEU A 187 -2.36 -0.46 3.65
N TYR A 188 -1.31 0.23 3.16
CA TYR A 188 -0.10 -0.42 2.71
C TYR A 188 0.64 -1.16 3.84
N LYS A 189 0.69 -0.58 5.05
CA LYS A 189 1.29 -1.20 6.24
C LYS A 189 0.54 -2.46 6.68
N GLU A 190 -0.79 -2.42 6.65
CA GLU A 190 -1.66 -3.52 7.09
C GLU A 190 -1.77 -4.66 6.08
N GLU A 191 -1.54 -4.37 4.80
CA GLU A 191 -1.47 -5.41 3.77
C GLU A 191 -0.41 -6.45 4.18
N ARG A 192 -0.85 -7.68 4.44
CA ARG A 192 0.06 -8.74 4.90
C ARG A 192 1.08 -9.06 3.80
N SER A 193 2.37 -8.98 4.13
CA SER A 193 3.41 -9.57 3.28
C SER A 193 3.34 -11.08 3.44
N TYR A 194 2.73 -11.76 2.47
CA TYR A 194 2.47 -13.20 2.55
C TYR A 194 3.73 -14.06 2.35
N PHE A 195 4.85 -13.46 1.95
CA PHE A 195 6.14 -14.14 1.83
C PHE A 195 7.19 -13.59 2.79
N GLN A 196 7.97 -14.49 3.37
CA GLN A 196 9.06 -14.13 4.29
C GLN A 196 10.19 -13.35 3.59
N LYS A 197 10.48 -13.65 2.31
CA LYS A 197 11.44 -12.90 1.46
C LYS A 197 10.96 -11.47 1.16
N ASN A 198 9.65 -11.24 1.05
CA ASN A 198 9.07 -9.91 0.81
C ASN A 198 8.82 -9.10 2.09
N LYS A 199 9.03 -9.67 3.28
CA LYS A 199 8.80 -8.97 4.55
C LYS A 199 9.84 -7.87 4.78
N PHE A 200 11.11 -8.14 4.49
CA PHE A 200 12.20 -7.16 4.64
C PHE A 200 12.12 -6.04 3.61
N ASN A 201 11.87 -6.37 2.34
CA ASN A 201 11.66 -5.37 1.28
C ASN A 201 10.47 -4.47 1.59
N LYS A 202 9.34 -5.03 2.05
CA LYS A 202 8.20 -4.24 2.49
C LYS A 202 8.51 -3.37 3.70
N ALA A 203 9.24 -3.89 4.70
CA ALA A 203 9.64 -3.10 5.87
C ALA A 203 10.51 -1.90 5.48
N ARG A 204 11.49 -2.09 4.58
CA ARG A 204 12.33 -1.00 4.06
C ARG A 204 11.49 0.05 3.33
N LYS A 205 10.58 -0.37 2.44
CA LYS A 205 9.64 0.54 1.76
C LYS A 205 8.74 1.29 2.74
N LEU A 206 8.27 0.63 3.80
CA LEU A 206 7.46 1.29 4.84
C LEU A 206 8.21 2.37 5.62
N VAL A 207 9.53 2.21 5.80
CA VAL A 207 10.38 3.24 6.40
C VAL A 207 10.55 4.40 5.42
N LEU A 208 10.86 4.10 4.14
CA LEU A 208 10.99 5.11 3.09
C LEU A 208 9.71 5.94 2.91
N PHE A 209 8.55 5.29 2.75
CA PHE A 209 7.28 6.01 2.58
C PHE A 209 6.91 6.85 3.79
N ARG A 210 7.20 6.37 5.01
CA ARG A 210 7.00 7.18 6.21
C ARG A 210 7.84 8.45 6.15
N GLU A 211 9.12 8.31 5.80
CA GLU A 211 10.01 9.46 5.72
C GLU A 211 9.63 10.43 4.60
N MET A 212 9.27 9.92 3.42
CA MET A 212 8.76 10.73 2.31
C MET A 212 7.50 11.54 2.71
N ILE A 213 6.58 10.93 3.47
CA ILE A 213 5.40 11.64 3.99
C ILE A 213 5.83 12.72 5.00
N SER A 214 6.78 12.42 5.90
CA SER A 214 7.32 13.40 6.85
C SER A 214 8.01 14.58 6.15
N VAL A 215 8.77 14.33 5.08
CA VAL A 215 9.41 15.36 4.25
C VAL A 215 8.35 16.26 3.60
N ASN A 216 7.28 15.69 3.02
CA ASN A 216 6.16 16.47 2.48
C ASN A 216 5.42 17.28 3.57
N LYS A 217 5.34 16.77 4.81
CA LYS A 217 4.76 17.52 5.95
C LYS A 217 5.56 18.79 6.24
N GLU A 218 6.89 18.72 6.29
CA GLU A 218 7.72 19.91 6.48
C GLU A 218 7.59 20.89 5.31
N GLN A 219 7.58 20.38 4.08
CA GLN A 219 7.43 21.20 2.89
C GLN A 219 6.10 21.97 2.86
N ILE A 220 5.00 21.33 3.27
CA ILE A 220 3.69 21.98 3.43
C ILE A 220 3.71 22.96 4.61
N GLY A 221 4.45 22.67 5.69
CA GLY A 221 4.66 23.60 6.81
C GLY A 221 5.31 24.90 6.36
N ILE A 222 6.35 24.83 5.53
CA ILE A 222 7.01 25.98 4.89
C ILE A 222 5.99 26.79 4.07
N LEU A 223 5.25 26.13 3.18
CA LEU A 223 4.26 26.82 2.33
C LEU A 223 3.12 27.43 3.14
N SER A 224 2.64 26.76 4.18
CA SER A 224 1.61 27.29 5.08
C SER A 224 2.11 28.52 5.81
N TYR A 225 3.35 28.50 6.32
CA TYR A 225 3.95 29.67 6.94
C TYR A 225 4.02 30.86 5.97
N LEU A 226 4.50 30.62 4.73
CA LEU A 226 4.61 31.66 3.72
C LEU A 226 3.23 32.23 3.33
N ASP A 227 2.16 31.41 3.31
CA ASP A 227 0.80 31.88 3.06
C ASP A 227 0.18 32.64 4.24
N ASP A 228 0.31 32.10 5.46
CA ASP A 228 -0.29 32.66 6.67
C ASP A 228 0.40 33.97 7.09
N ARG A 229 1.70 34.09 6.79
CA ARG A 229 2.56 35.22 7.21
C ARG A 229 3.24 35.93 6.04
N GLU A 230 2.60 35.98 4.88
CA GLU A 230 3.10 36.66 3.67
C GLU A 230 3.60 38.08 3.97
N ASN A 231 2.82 38.87 4.70
CA ASN A 231 3.23 40.21 5.11
C ASN A 231 4.51 40.20 5.97
N ALA A 232 4.63 39.30 6.94
CA ALA A 232 5.82 39.23 7.79
C ALA A 232 7.05 38.82 6.97
N TYR A 233 6.90 37.89 6.03
CA TYR A 233 7.95 37.49 5.10
C TYR A 233 8.44 38.67 4.24
N HIS A 234 7.54 39.55 3.78
CA HIS A 234 7.92 40.73 3.00
C HIS A 234 8.67 41.82 3.79
N HIS A 235 8.47 41.88 5.10
CA HIS A 235 9.17 42.83 5.96
C HIS A 235 10.53 42.32 6.43
N LEU A 236 10.92 41.10 6.05
CA LEU A 236 12.24 40.57 6.37
C LEU A 236 13.34 41.37 5.67
N PRO A 237 14.54 41.47 6.27
CA PRO A 237 15.70 42.02 5.60
C PRO A 237 15.93 41.32 4.23
N GLU A 238 16.30 42.09 3.21
CA GLU A 238 16.48 41.58 1.84
C GLU A 238 17.49 40.42 1.77
N GLN A 239 18.52 40.45 2.62
CA GLN A 239 19.48 39.36 2.75
C GLN A 239 18.81 38.07 3.26
N MET A 240 17.94 38.18 4.27
CA MET A 240 17.21 37.03 4.83
C MET A 240 16.25 36.43 3.80
N GLN A 241 15.51 37.27 3.06
CA GLN A 241 14.63 36.79 1.98
C GLN A 241 15.42 36.03 0.92
N ARG A 242 16.59 36.55 0.51
CA ARG A 242 17.47 35.89 -0.47
C ARG A 242 18.00 34.55 0.04
N LEU A 243 18.48 34.49 1.28
CA LEU A 243 18.98 33.24 1.88
C LEU A 243 17.89 32.18 2.01
N ILE A 244 16.69 32.58 2.45
CA ILE A 244 15.53 31.67 2.49
C ILE A 244 15.21 31.16 1.09
N GLN A 245 15.12 32.05 0.09
CA GLN A 245 14.81 31.67 -1.27
C GLN A 245 15.86 30.69 -1.84
N GLN A 246 17.15 31.01 -1.71
CA GLN A 246 18.24 30.16 -2.19
C GLN A 246 18.21 28.79 -1.52
N GLN A 247 18.07 28.74 -0.19
CA GLN A 247 18.02 27.48 0.51
C GLN A 247 16.82 26.64 0.11
N LEU A 248 15.64 27.24 -0.06
CA LEU A 248 14.46 26.52 -0.54
C LEU A 248 14.62 26.02 -1.98
N ASP A 249 15.27 26.79 -2.86
CA ASP A 249 15.60 26.34 -4.21
C ASP A 249 16.54 25.11 -4.17
N HIS A 250 17.61 25.12 -3.37
CA HIS A 250 18.50 23.97 -3.19
C HIS A 250 17.78 22.75 -2.62
N LEU A 251 17.00 22.91 -1.54
CA LEU A 251 16.30 21.81 -0.88
C LEU A 251 15.18 21.21 -1.76
N THR A 252 14.44 22.02 -2.51
CA THR A 252 13.40 21.50 -3.42
C THR A 252 14.01 20.72 -4.59
N ASN A 253 15.13 21.19 -5.14
CA ASN A 253 15.87 20.44 -6.17
C ASN A 253 16.47 19.14 -5.62
N TYR A 254 16.99 19.17 -4.39
CA TYR A 254 17.51 17.98 -3.71
C TYR A 254 16.39 16.94 -3.49
N HIS A 255 15.23 17.37 -2.99
CA HIS A 255 14.06 16.51 -2.79
C HIS A 255 13.60 15.84 -4.10
N GLU A 256 13.44 16.61 -5.17
CA GLU A 256 13.04 16.09 -6.48
C GLU A 256 14.01 15.01 -6.97
N ARG A 257 15.31 15.25 -6.77
CA ARG A 257 16.36 14.31 -7.13
C ARG A 257 16.31 13.01 -6.32
N ILE A 258 16.09 13.08 -5.00
CA ILE A 258 15.94 11.88 -4.16
C ILE A 258 14.76 11.02 -4.64
N LEU A 259 13.64 11.66 -4.98
CA LEU A 259 12.46 10.96 -5.52
C LEU A 259 12.75 10.34 -6.90
N MET A 260 13.39 11.08 -7.81
CA MET A 260 13.80 10.53 -9.11
C MET A 260 14.77 9.36 -8.98
N ARG A 261 15.66 9.38 -7.99
CA ARG A 261 16.55 8.27 -7.67
C ARG A 261 15.77 7.05 -7.18
N TYR A 262 14.80 7.24 -6.28
CA TYR A 262 13.90 6.16 -5.86
C TYR A 262 13.11 5.56 -7.03
N ASP A 263 12.66 6.37 -8.00
CA ASP A 263 11.97 5.92 -9.22
C ASP A 263 12.90 5.24 -10.24
N GLY A 264 14.21 5.21 -9.99
CA GLY A 264 15.21 4.66 -10.91
C GLY A 264 15.48 5.52 -12.15
N LYS A 265 15.04 6.79 -12.16
CA LYS A 265 15.30 7.75 -13.27
C LYS A 265 16.67 8.41 -13.18
N VAL A 266 17.26 8.45 -11.98
CA VAL A 266 18.57 9.03 -11.70
C VAL A 266 19.43 8.01 -10.96
N ASN A 267 20.61 7.70 -11.52
CA ASN A 267 21.51 6.68 -10.96
C ASN A 267 22.63 7.25 -10.07
N THR A 268 22.86 8.57 -10.14
CA THR A 268 23.99 9.22 -9.45
C THR A 268 23.55 9.74 -8.08
N GLN A 269 24.30 9.39 -7.02
CA GLN A 269 24.23 10.02 -5.69
C GLN A 269 24.37 11.54 -5.78
N MET A 270 23.93 12.26 -4.73
CA MET A 270 24.13 13.71 -4.58
C MET A 270 25.50 14.13 -5.14
N THR A 271 25.51 15.13 -6.03
CA THR A 271 26.77 15.64 -6.60
C THR A 271 27.46 16.43 -5.50
N GLU A 272 28.79 16.40 -5.45
CA GLU A 272 29.57 17.18 -4.46
C GLU A 272 29.11 18.64 -4.44
N THR A 273 28.87 19.23 -5.61
CA THR A 273 28.35 20.60 -5.74
C THR A 273 26.98 20.81 -5.08
N MET A 274 26.06 19.85 -5.17
CA MET A 274 24.73 19.98 -4.54
C MET A 274 24.81 19.80 -3.03
N ALA A 275 25.72 18.93 -2.56
CA ALA A 275 25.97 18.75 -1.13
C ALA A 275 26.51 20.03 -0.51
N GLU A 276 27.53 20.62 -1.14
CA GLU A 276 28.13 21.89 -0.74
C GLU A 276 27.09 23.01 -0.74
N GLU A 277 26.29 23.15 -1.80
CA GLU A 277 25.23 24.17 -1.89
C GLU A 277 24.19 24.06 -0.75
N VAL A 278 23.76 22.84 -0.40
CA VAL A 278 22.77 22.59 0.67
C VAL A 278 23.36 22.89 2.05
N ASP A 279 24.60 22.47 2.29
CA ASP A 279 25.30 22.65 3.56
C ASP A 279 25.65 24.13 3.80
N GLU A 280 26.24 24.80 2.80
CA GLU A 280 26.58 26.22 2.86
C GLU A 280 25.35 27.10 3.01
N GLY A 281 24.26 26.78 2.30
CA GLY A 281 23.01 27.52 2.40
C GLY A 281 22.34 27.36 3.77
N ASN A 282 22.40 26.17 4.38
CA ASN A 282 21.89 25.94 5.73
C ASN A 282 22.68 26.70 6.79
N ILE A 283 24.03 26.68 6.70
CA ILE A 283 24.92 27.43 7.58
C ILE A 283 24.64 28.93 7.43
N SER A 284 24.67 29.45 6.20
CA SER A 284 24.47 30.86 5.92
C SER A 284 23.11 31.38 6.40
N LEU A 285 22.05 30.60 6.25
CA LEU A 285 20.71 30.95 6.74
C LEU A 285 20.67 31.01 8.28
N THR A 286 21.22 29.99 8.94
CA THR A 286 21.17 29.90 10.41
C THR A 286 22.08 30.92 11.09
N ASP A 287 23.27 31.18 10.55
CA ASP A 287 24.17 32.23 11.01
C ASP A 287 23.53 33.61 10.85
N SER A 288 23.00 33.92 9.66
CA SER A 288 22.30 35.19 9.40
C SER A 288 21.10 35.38 10.34
N PHE A 289 20.38 34.31 10.67
CA PHE A 289 19.26 34.37 11.61
C PHE A 289 19.73 34.69 13.04
N MET A 290 20.83 34.09 13.51
CA MET A 290 21.38 34.39 14.84
C MET A 290 21.98 35.80 14.90
N ASP A 291 22.77 36.17 13.89
CA ASP A 291 23.40 37.47 13.76
C ASP A 291 22.38 38.61 13.77
N SER A 292 21.24 38.43 13.10
CA SER A 292 20.18 39.45 13.06
C SER A 292 19.68 39.86 14.46
N TYR A 293 19.71 38.93 15.42
CA TYR A 293 19.36 39.20 16.83
C TYR A 293 20.54 39.77 17.60
N ASP A 294 21.72 39.16 17.47
CA ASP A 294 22.92 39.53 18.23
C ASP A 294 23.39 40.96 17.90
N TYR A 295 23.28 41.37 16.64
CA TYR A 295 23.60 42.72 16.19
C TYR A 295 22.42 43.70 16.25
N LYS A 296 21.25 43.27 16.76
CA LYS A 296 20.02 44.09 16.91
C LYS A 296 19.53 44.70 15.59
N GLU A 297 19.69 43.98 14.49
CA GLU A 297 19.18 44.39 13.17
C GLU A 297 17.65 44.27 13.10
N VAL A 298 17.09 43.31 13.85
CA VAL A 298 15.65 43.09 13.99
C VAL A 298 15.23 43.16 15.45
N SER A 299 13.98 43.53 15.70
CA SER A 299 13.39 43.47 17.04
C SER A 299 13.22 42.02 17.51
N ARG A 300 13.10 41.82 18.83
CA ARG A 300 12.83 40.49 19.41
C ARG A 300 11.56 39.87 18.84
N ASP A 301 10.52 40.66 18.60
CA ASP A 301 9.24 40.15 18.10
C ASP A 301 9.35 39.76 16.62
N GLU A 302 10.09 40.50 15.81
CA GLU A 302 10.40 40.15 14.41
C GLU A 302 11.25 38.88 14.33
N TRP A 303 12.28 38.76 15.17
CA TRP A 303 13.11 37.55 15.25
C TRP A 303 12.31 36.31 15.68
N LEU A 304 11.46 36.44 16.70
CA LEU A 304 10.55 35.36 17.10
C LEU A 304 9.53 35.02 16.01
N SER A 305 9.15 36.00 15.20
CA SER A 305 8.25 35.77 14.08
C SER A 305 8.89 34.88 13.01
N LEU A 306 10.21 35.00 12.81
CA LEU A 306 11.05 34.25 11.85
C LEU A 306 11.35 32.81 12.27
N LEU A 307 11.39 32.55 13.59
CA LEU A 307 11.79 31.25 14.13
C LEU A 307 11.06 30.04 13.48
N PRO A 308 9.72 30.07 13.23
CA PRO A 308 9.04 28.92 12.65
C PRO A 308 9.48 28.59 11.23
N ILE A 309 9.73 29.59 10.36
CA ILE A 309 10.15 29.32 8.99
C ILE A 309 11.57 28.77 8.93
N VAL A 310 12.48 29.32 9.73
CA VAL A 310 13.85 28.80 9.86
C VAL A 310 13.82 27.37 10.41
N SER A 311 12.99 27.11 11.43
CA SER A 311 12.83 25.76 11.99
C SER A 311 12.33 24.76 10.96
N HIS A 312 11.32 25.11 10.16
CA HIS A 312 10.82 24.22 9.11
C HIS A 312 11.85 23.97 8.00
N ILE A 313 12.64 24.99 7.62
CA ILE A 313 13.71 24.83 6.62
C ILE A 313 14.81 23.89 7.13
N VAL A 314 15.22 24.04 8.38
CA VAL A 314 16.24 23.19 9.01
C VAL A 314 15.73 21.75 9.15
N GLU A 315 14.51 21.55 9.64
CA GLU A 315 13.90 20.21 9.76
C GLU A 315 13.71 19.56 8.37
N TYR A 316 13.29 20.33 7.37
CA TYR A 316 13.18 19.85 5.99
C TYR A 316 14.54 19.38 5.46
N ASN A 317 15.61 20.13 5.68
CA ASN A 317 16.97 19.73 5.31
C ASN A 317 17.39 18.40 5.99
N GLN A 318 17.24 18.31 7.32
CA GLN A 318 17.61 17.12 8.08
C GLN A 318 16.83 15.87 7.65
N ARG A 319 15.53 16.02 7.37
CA ARG A 319 14.71 14.91 6.85
C ARG A 319 15.11 14.51 5.44
N LEU A 320 15.52 15.44 4.58
CA LEU A 320 16.02 15.12 3.24
C LEU A 320 17.33 14.35 3.29
N GLU A 321 18.27 14.74 4.15
CA GLU A 321 19.50 13.96 4.38
C GLU A 321 19.17 12.53 4.85
N HIS A 322 18.25 12.40 5.81
CA HIS A 322 17.84 11.11 6.32
C HIS A 322 17.16 10.27 5.22
N LEU A 323 16.28 10.88 4.42
CA LEU A 323 15.63 10.22 3.29
C LEU A 323 16.63 9.75 2.25
N ASP A 324 17.64 10.55 1.89
CA ASP A 324 18.65 10.14 0.90
C ASP A 324 19.48 8.95 1.39
N ARG A 325 19.87 8.94 2.68
CA ARG A 325 20.54 7.78 3.30
C ARG A 325 19.66 6.53 3.28
N LEU A 326 18.35 6.67 3.49
CA LEU A 326 17.41 5.55 3.39
C LEU A 326 17.29 5.03 1.96
N VAL A 327 17.24 5.92 0.96
CA VAL A 327 17.20 5.56 -0.47
C VAL A 327 18.49 4.87 -0.89
N GLU A 328 19.64 5.36 -0.42
CA GLU A 328 20.94 4.72 -0.65
C GLU A 328 21.03 3.32 -0.05
N SER A 329 20.61 3.18 1.19
CA SER A 329 20.51 1.87 1.85
C SER A 329 19.58 0.94 1.06
N PHE A 330 18.45 1.44 0.55
CA PHE A 330 17.51 0.63 -0.20
C PHE A 330 18.12 0.01 -1.47
N PHE A 331 18.93 0.77 -2.23
CA PHE A 331 19.58 0.30 -3.46
C PHE A 331 20.86 -0.50 -3.20
N SER A 332 21.67 -0.14 -2.21
CA SER A 332 22.90 -0.89 -1.88
C SER A 332 22.65 -2.33 -1.43
N TYR A 333 21.47 -2.61 -0.86
CA TYR A 333 21.04 -3.97 -0.51
C TYR A 333 20.17 -4.65 -1.58
N HIS A 334 19.91 -4.01 -2.73
CA HIS A 334 19.29 -4.61 -3.91
C HIS A 334 20.36 -4.80 -5.00
N ASN A 335 21.15 -5.88 -4.89
CA ASN A 335 21.93 -6.33 -6.05
C ASN A 335 20.97 -6.91 -7.11
N PRO A 336 21.21 -6.68 -8.41
CA PRO A 336 20.35 -7.15 -9.50
C PRO A 336 20.36 -8.68 -9.70
N ASP A 337 21.12 -9.43 -8.91
CA ASP A 337 21.24 -10.90 -9.01
C ASP A 337 20.15 -11.68 -8.25
N ASP A 338 19.12 -11.00 -7.72
CA ASP A 338 18.10 -11.62 -6.87
C ASP A 338 16.69 -11.70 -7.52
N ASN A 339 16.62 -11.59 -8.85
CA ASN A 339 15.44 -11.86 -9.68
C ASN A 339 15.48 -13.25 -10.32
#